data_AF-A0AAU4SHM5-F1
#
_entry.id   AF-A0AAU4SHM5-F1
#
_cell.length_a   1.000
_cell.length_b   1.000
_cell.length_c   1.000
_cell.angle_alpha   90.00
_cell.angle_beta   90.00
_cell.angle_gamma   90.00
#
_symmetry.space_group_name_H-M   'P 1'
#
loop_
_entity.id
_entity.type
_entity.pdbx_description
1 polymer ?
#
loop_
_entity_poly.entity_id
_entity_poly.type
_entity_poly.pdbx_seq_one_letter_code
_entity_poly.pdbx_strand_id
1 'polypeptide(L)'
;MAELARERGVSHYHLTTLARGWDLAIRSTEHRYNAIGHLDLTWNLSPAMQAVTSSPTALDRLRTLVQIPGHTSIAAAARAIYDGRDGALRQRITKIEKIAGFQIIDRSASLLAPTEPGGAFLREATEILRIAEKAIPSKTAPSLSEDTDILETGRRGPQGQHRQ
;
A
#
# COMPACT_ATOMS: atom_id res chain seq x y z
N MET A 1 12.59 -0.74 -13.54
CA MET A 1 12.99 -1.11 -14.93
C MET A 1 14.25 -1.98 -14.96
N ALA A 2 15.29 -1.71 -14.17
CA ALA A 2 16.51 -2.54 -14.13
C ALA A 2 16.28 -3.97 -13.62
N GLU A 3 15.44 -4.17 -12.60
CA GLU A 3 15.06 -5.50 -12.08
C GLU A 3 14.37 -6.36 -13.16
N LEU A 4 13.36 -5.79 -13.83
CA LEU A 4 12.61 -6.44 -14.90
C LEU A 4 13.49 -6.75 -16.13
N ALA A 5 14.44 -5.87 -16.45
CA ALA A 5 15.43 -6.07 -17.50
C ALA A 5 16.31 -7.30 -17.20
N ARG A 6 16.80 -7.40 -15.97
CA ARG A 6 17.60 -8.53 -15.48
C ARG A 6 16.82 -9.84 -15.49
N GLU A 7 15.58 -9.83 -15.00
CA GLU A 7 14.70 -11.02 -14.99
C GLU A 7 14.35 -11.52 -16.38
N ARG A 8 14.21 -10.62 -17.35
CA ARG A 8 13.85 -10.96 -18.74
C ARG A 8 15.05 -11.12 -19.67
N GLY A 9 16.27 -10.96 -19.16
CA GLY A 9 17.50 -11.06 -19.96
C GLY A 9 17.60 -10.02 -21.08
N VAL A 10 16.89 -8.90 -20.97
CA VAL A 10 16.87 -7.82 -21.96
C VAL A 10 17.52 -6.57 -21.41
N SER A 11 18.04 -5.72 -22.29
CA SER A 11 18.67 -4.47 -21.83
C SER A 11 17.61 -3.49 -21.29
N HIS A 12 18.01 -2.70 -20.30
CA HIS A 12 17.18 -1.60 -19.78
C HIS A 12 16.72 -0.64 -20.90
N TYR A 13 17.61 -0.38 -21.87
CA TYR A 13 17.33 0.43 -23.05
C TYR A 13 16.21 -0.17 -23.90
N HIS A 14 16.24 -1.50 -24.13
CA HIS A 14 15.21 -2.19 -24.90
C HIS A 14 13.82 -2.07 -24.26
N LEU A 15 13.70 -2.29 -22.95
CA LEU A 15 12.43 -2.09 -22.24
C LEU A 15 11.96 -0.64 -22.26
N THR A 16 12.88 0.32 -22.22
CA THR A 16 12.54 1.75 -22.29
C THR A 16 11.99 2.11 -23.67
N THR A 17 12.59 1.59 -24.74
CA THR A 17 12.11 1.78 -26.12
C THR A 17 10.73 1.16 -26.33
N LEU A 18 10.50 -0.05 -25.81
CA LEU A 18 9.18 -0.71 -25.88
C LEU A 18 8.12 0.06 -25.11
N ALA A 19 8.42 0.50 -23.89
CA ALA A 19 7.49 1.28 -23.09
C ALA A 19 7.13 2.61 -23.76
N ARG A 20 8.09 3.30 -24.39
CA ARG A 20 7.80 4.50 -25.21
C ARG A 20 6.97 4.19 -26.46
N GLY A 21 7.24 3.07 -27.13
CA GLY A 21 6.46 2.63 -28.29
C GLY A 21 5.01 2.26 -27.97
N TRP A 22 4.74 1.91 -26.70
CA TRP A 22 3.39 1.62 -26.19
C TRP A 22 2.78 2.77 -25.38
N ASP A 23 3.40 3.95 -25.41
CA ASP A 23 2.98 5.13 -24.64
C ASP A 23 2.80 4.88 -23.12
N LEU A 24 3.57 3.92 -22.59
CA LEU A 24 3.60 3.64 -21.16
C LEU A 24 4.45 4.71 -20.47
N ALA A 25 3.85 5.43 -19.53
CA ALA A 25 4.54 6.44 -18.74
C ALA A 25 5.71 5.83 -17.94
N ILE A 26 6.94 6.04 -18.44
CA ILE A 26 8.17 5.65 -17.75
C ILE A 26 8.51 6.73 -16.73
N ARG A 27 8.16 6.50 -15.47
CA ARG A 27 8.43 7.47 -14.39
C ARG A 27 9.93 7.52 -14.12
N SER A 28 10.51 8.73 -14.23
CA SER A 28 11.92 8.98 -13.93
C SER A 28 12.22 8.77 -12.44
N THR A 29 13.39 8.19 -12.13
CA THR A 29 13.92 8.07 -10.76
C THR A 29 14.35 9.41 -10.17
N GLU A 30 14.52 10.45 -10.99
CA GLU A 30 14.98 11.78 -10.57
C GLU A 30 13.87 12.65 -10.00
N HIS A 31 12.62 12.37 -10.38
CA HIS A 31 11.46 12.98 -9.75
C HIS A 31 11.14 12.15 -8.51
N ARG A 32 11.31 12.77 -7.32
CA ARG A 32 10.96 12.17 -6.02
C ARG A 32 9.60 11.50 -6.16
N TYR A 33 9.59 10.17 -6.15
CA TYR A 33 8.39 9.38 -6.37
C TYR A 33 7.31 9.82 -5.38
N ASN A 34 6.27 10.47 -5.90
CA ASN A 34 5.08 10.76 -5.12
C ASN A 34 4.32 9.44 -4.96
N ALA A 35 4.36 8.87 -3.76
CA ALA A 35 3.80 7.55 -3.49
C ALA A 35 2.28 7.49 -3.69
N ILE A 36 1.60 8.64 -3.81
CA ILE A 36 0.16 8.71 -4.06
C ILE A 36 -0.20 9.28 -5.44
N GLY A 37 0.79 9.64 -6.27
CA GLY A 37 0.55 10.23 -7.59
C GLY A 37 -0.05 9.27 -8.63
N HIS A 38 -0.39 8.04 -8.22
CA HIS A 38 -1.12 7.06 -9.02
C HIS A 38 -2.52 6.78 -8.46
N LEU A 39 -2.88 7.37 -7.32
CA LEU A 39 -4.21 7.24 -6.74
C LEU A 39 -5.15 8.22 -7.43
N ASP A 40 -6.37 7.76 -7.71
CA ASP A 40 -7.43 8.60 -8.24
C ASP A 40 -8.08 9.39 -7.10
N LEU A 41 -7.46 10.52 -6.76
CA LEU A 41 -7.94 11.43 -5.73
C LEU A 41 -8.83 12.49 -6.38
N THR A 42 -10.12 12.47 -6.06
CA THR A 42 -11.09 13.42 -6.63
C THR A 42 -11.07 14.80 -5.95
N TRP A 43 -10.17 15.04 -5.01
CA TRP A 43 -10.05 16.29 -4.26
C TRP A 43 -8.60 16.79 -4.22
N ASN A 44 -8.45 18.09 -3.94
CA ASN A 44 -7.12 18.69 -3.74
C ASN A 44 -6.64 18.46 -2.30
N LEU A 45 -5.44 17.90 -2.17
CA LEU A 45 -4.84 17.62 -0.88
C LEU A 45 -4.49 18.91 -0.12
N SER A 46 -4.60 18.88 1.21
CA SER A 46 -4.10 19.98 2.03
C SER A 46 -2.60 20.22 1.82
N PRO A 47 -2.08 21.46 1.96
CA PRO A 47 -0.66 21.75 1.74
C PRO A 47 0.28 20.88 2.59
N ALA A 48 -0.11 20.59 3.84
CA ALA A 48 0.65 19.71 4.73
C ALA A 48 0.64 18.26 4.22
N MET A 49 -0.51 17.77 3.72
CA MET A 49 -0.60 16.43 3.16
C MET A 49 0.21 16.31 1.87
N GLN A 50 0.19 17.31 0.99
CA GLN A 50 1.04 17.37 -0.20
C GLN A 50 2.53 17.29 0.16
N ALA A 51 2.97 18.05 1.17
CA ALA A 51 4.36 18.04 1.63
C ALA A 51 4.79 16.66 2.15
N VAL A 52 3.94 15.99 2.94
CA VAL A 52 4.22 14.66 3.49
C VAL A 52 4.19 13.56 2.42
N THR A 53 3.31 13.71 1.44
CA THR A 53 3.06 12.69 0.40
C THR A 53 3.99 12.75 -0.79
N SER A 54 4.76 13.84 -0.93
CA SER A 54 5.82 14.01 -1.93
C SER A 54 7.01 13.04 -1.79
N SER A 55 6.96 12.07 -0.86
CA SER A 55 8.04 11.13 -0.59
C SER A 55 7.65 9.69 -0.93
N PRO A 56 8.62 8.82 -1.32
CA PRO A 56 8.30 7.44 -1.70
C PRO A 56 7.76 6.57 -0.56
N THR A 57 7.97 6.99 0.68
CA THR A 57 7.54 6.25 1.89
C THR A 57 6.29 6.85 2.52
N ALA A 58 5.53 7.68 1.77
CA ALA A 58 4.41 8.41 2.34
C ALA A 58 3.31 7.51 2.90
N LEU A 59 2.86 6.49 2.15
CA LEU A 59 1.80 5.59 2.60
C LEU A 59 2.17 4.87 3.91
N ASP A 60 3.41 4.41 4.04
CA ASP A 60 3.92 3.78 5.27
C ASP A 60 3.94 4.78 6.45
N ARG A 61 4.31 6.05 6.20
CA ARG A 61 4.27 7.12 7.21
C ARG A 61 2.85 7.42 7.66
N LEU A 62 1.91 7.53 6.72
CA LEU A 62 0.50 7.78 7.02
C LEU A 62 -0.11 6.61 7.80
N ARG A 63 0.14 5.37 7.37
CA ARG A 63 -0.34 4.16 8.06
C ARG A 63 0.17 4.07 9.49
N THR A 64 1.43 4.47 9.73
CA THR A 64 1.97 4.55 11.09
C THR A 64 1.24 5.62 11.91
N LEU A 65 1.08 6.83 11.38
CA LEU A 65 0.48 7.95 12.12
C LEU A 65 -0.98 7.72 12.52
N VAL A 66 -1.79 7.14 11.63
CA VAL A 66 -3.22 6.88 11.87
C VAL A 66 -3.44 5.88 13.01
N GLN A 67 -2.46 5.01 13.30
CA GLN A 67 -2.54 4.02 14.36
C GLN A 67 -2.05 4.52 15.73
N ILE A 68 -1.47 5.71 15.83
CA ILE A 68 -0.91 6.23 17.09
C ILE A 68 -1.97 6.69 18.10
N PRO A 69 -3.04 7.39 17.70
CA PRO A 69 -4.05 7.83 18.65
C PRO A 69 -4.68 6.69 19.45
N GLY A 70 -4.98 6.93 20.72
CA GLY A 70 -5.57 5.96 21.64
C GLY A 70 -4.57 5.17 22.49
N HIS A 71 -3.27 5.21 22.16
CA HIS A 71 -2.23 4.64 23.02
C HIS A 71 -1.89 5.57 24.20
N THR A 72 -1.51 5.01 25.34
CA THR A 72 -1.15 5.78 26.55
C THR A 72 0.17 6.55 26.43
N SER A 73 1.05 6.16 25.50
CA SER A 73 2.32 6.82 25.26
C SER A 73 2.91 6.37 23.92
N ILE A 74 3.93 7.08 23.43
CA ILE A 74 4.63 6.69 22.19
C ILE A 74 5.34 5.34 22.37
N ALA A 75 5.85 5.06 23.58
CA ALA A 75 6.43 3.75 23.88
C ALA A 75 5.39 2.62 23.83
N ALA A 76 4.16 2.87 24.31
CA ALA A 76 3.06 1.90 24.19
C ALA A 76 2.66 1.68 22.73
N ALA A 77 2.53 2.75 21.95
CA ALA A 77 2.29 2.66 20.51
C ALA A 77 3.40 1.88 19.81
N ALA A 78 4.67 2.19 20.08
CA ALA A 78 5.80 1.51 19.47
C ALA A 78 5.80 0.00 19.73
N ARG A 79 5.46 -0.43 20.94
CA ARG A 79 5.30 -1.85 21.26
C ARG A 79 4.17 -2.52 20.47
N ALA A 80 3.08 -1.81 20.23
CA ALA A 80 1.93 -2.33 19.52
C ALA A 80 2.11 -2.39 18.00
N ILE A 81 2.68 -1.34 17.38
CA ILE A 81 2.66 -1.14 15.92
C ILE A 81 4.03 -0.94 15.27
N TYR A 82 5.11 -0.95 16.05
CA TYR A 82 6.45 -0.57 15.57
C TYR A 82 7.59 -1.40 16.17
N ASP A 83 7.32 -2.66 16.51
CA ASP A 83 8.29 -3.64 17.04
C ASP A 83 9.03 -3.16 18.31
N GLY A 84 8.38 -2.35 19.13
CA GLY A 84 8.97 -1.79 20.37
C GLY A 84 9.99 -0.67 20.14
N ARG A 85 10.22 -0.23 18.89
CA ARG A 85 11.25 0.77 18.55
C ARG A 85 10.79 2.21 18.84
N ASP A 86 10.66 2.56 20.13
CA ASP A 86 10.17 3.88 20.60
C ASP A 86 10.98 5.05 19.99
N GLY A 87 12.31 5.01 20.06
CA GLY A 87 13.16 6.09 19.52
C GLY A 87 12.95 6.32 18.03
N ALA A 88 12.80 5.25 17.25
CA ALA A 88 12.55 5.34 15.81
C ALA A 88 11.13 5.87 15.50
N LEU A 89 10.12 5.46 16.28
CA LEU A 89 8.76 5.98 16.14
C LEU A 89 8.71 7.49 16.46
N ARG A 90 9.36 7.93 17.54
CA ARG A 90 9.46 9.36 17.90
C ARG A 90 10.11 10.18 16.79
N GLN A 91 11.27 9.75 16.30
CA GLN A 91 11.96 10.44 15.21
C GLN A 91 11.09 10.52 13.96
N ARG A 92 10.35 9.46 13.66
CA ARG A 92 9.41 9.41 12.53
C ARG A 92 8.28 10.42 12.69
N ILE A 93 7.63 10.48 13.86
CA ILE A 93 6.57 11.46 14.16
C ILE A 93 7.13 12.88 14.02
N THR A 94 8.24 13.19 14.70
CA THR A 94 8.85 14.52 14.66
C THR A 94 9.21 14.96 13.24
N LYS A 95 9.73 14.04 12.41
CA LYS A 95 10.02 14.34 11.01
C LYS A 95 8.77 14.68 10.22
N ILE A 96 7.67 13.96 10.43
CA ILE A 96 6.41 14.23 9.73
C ILE A 96 5.80 15.55 10.20
N GLU A 97 5.77 15.81 11.51
CA GLU A 97 5.29 17.08 12.07
C GLU A 97 6.11 18.27 11.55
N LYS A 98 7.43 18.11 11.44
CA LYS A 98 8.30 19.14 10.84
C LYS A 98 7.97 19.42 9.37
N ILE A 99 7.62 18.39 8.60
CA ILE A 99 7.23 18.54 7.19
C ILE A 99 5.83 19.16 7.08
N ALA A 100 4.91 18.75 7.97
CA ALA A 100 3.55 19.27 8.02
C ALA A 100 3.48 20.73 8.54
N GLY A 101 4.46 21.15 9.34
CA GLY A 101 4.56 22.49 9.91
C GLY A 101 3.79 22.67 11.21
N PHE A 102 3.21 21.60 11.77
CA PHE A 102 2.46 21.64 13.02
C PHE A 102 2.52 20.30 13.76
N GLN A 103 2.21 20.33 15.05
CA GLN A 103 2.11 19.12 15.87
C GLN A 103 0.82 18.37 15.54
N ILE A 104 0.93 17.10 15.15
CA ILE A 104 -0.20 16.26 14.74
C ILE A 104 -0.75 15.50 15.94
N ILE A 105 0.13 15.05 16.85
CA ILE A 105 -0.24 14.26 18.04
C ILE A 105 -0.03 15.10 19.29
N ASP A 106 -1.09 15.34 20.05
CA ASP A 106 -1.03 15.84 21.41
C ASP A 106 -0.50 14.75 22.35
N ARG A 107 0.56 15.08 23.07
CA ARG A 107 1.26 14.21 24.01
C ARG A 107 0.95 14.54 25.46
N SER A 108 0.19 15.61 25.71
CA SER A 108 -0.18 16.09 27.05
C SER A 108 -1.44 15.44 27.59
N ALA A 109 -2.29 14.90 26.70
CA ALA A 109 -3.48 14.17 27.04
C ALA A 109 -3.16 12.80 27.72
N SER A 110 -4.13 12.28 28.47
CA SER A 110 -4.02 10.97 29.15
C SER A 110 -3.80 9.81 28.19
N LEU A 111 -4.37 9.92 26.98
CA LEU A 111 -4.08 9.09 25.83
C LEU A 111 -3.55 9.99 24.72
N LEU A 112 -2.64 9.47 23.89
CA LEU A 112 -2.21 10.15 22.69
C LEU A 112 -3.43 10.46 21.84
N ALA A 113 -3.64 11.75 21.58
CA ALA A 113 -4.78 12.25 20.84
C ALA A 113 -4.27 13.09 19.65
N PRO A 114 -5.05 13.21 18.57
CA PRO A 114 -4.75 14.20 17.55
C PRO A 114 -4.91 15.61 18.14
N THR A 115 -4.06 16.55 17.74
CA THR A 115 -4.36 17.98 17.93
C THR A 115 -5.54 18.37 17.04
N GLU A 116 -6.10 19.57 17.20
CA GLU A 116 -7.17 20.07 16.32
C GLU A 116 -6.77 20.03 14.81
N PRO A 117 -5.65 20.63 14.37
CA PRO A 117 -5.20 20.48 12.98
C PRO A 117 -4.75 19.04 12.66
N GLY A 118 -4.23 18.30 13.65
CA GLY A 118 -3.87 16.89 13.53
C GLY A 118 -5.07 15.99 13.20
N GLY A 119 -6.25 16.28 13.76
CA GLY A 119 -7.47 15.54 13.47
C GLY A 119 -7.90 15.65 12.01
N ALA A 120 -7.84 16.85 11.43
CA ALA A 120 -8.10 17.05 10.01
C ALA A 120 -7.09 16.31 9.13
N PHE A 121 -5.80 16.41 9.47
CA PHE A 121 -4.73 15.71 8.78
C PHE A 121 -4.91 14.18 8.80
N LEU A 122 -5.27 13.60 9.95
CA LEU A 122 -5.45 12.15 10.08
C LEU A 122 -6.70 11.63 9.36
N ARG A 123 -7.77 12.44 9.27
CA ARG A 123 -8.94 12.09 8.44
C ARG A 123 -8.57 12.00 6.97
N GLU A 124 -7.84 13.00 6.46
CA GLU A 124 -7.34 13.00 5.09
C GLU A 124 -6.39 11.82 4.84
N ALA A 125 -5.49 11.53 5.79
CA ALA A 125 -4.58 10.38 5.71
C ALA A 125 -5.34 9.04 5.63
N THR A 126 -6.41 8.89 6.42
CA THR A 126 -7.25 7.69 6.44
C THR A 126 -7.93 7.46 5.09
N GLU A 127 -8.44 8.54 4.48
CA GLU A 127 -9.11 8.44 3.18
C GLU A 127 -8.13 8.09 2.05
N ILE A 128 -6.93 8.67 2.07
CA ILE A 128 -5.85 8.29 1.13
C ILE A 128 -5.51 6.80 1.27
N LEU A 129 -5.35 6.31 2.51
CA LEU A 129 -5.06 4.90 2.76
C LEU A 129 -6.19 3.98 2.28
N ARG A 130 -7.45 4.40 2.44
CA ARG A 130 -8.63 3.67 1.96
C ARG A 130 -8.65 3.55 0.43
N ILE A 131 -8.25 4.60 -0.28
CA ILE A 131 -8.18 4.60 -1.75
C ILE A 131 -6.99 3.76 -2.22
N ALA A 132 -5.83 3.89 -1.54
CA ALA A 132 -4.66 3.08 -1.83
C ALA A 132 -4.95 1.58 -1.70
N GLU A 133 -5.67 1.16 -0.65
CA GLU A 133 -6.05 -0.25 -0.46
C GLU A 133 -6.96 -0.75 -1.61
N LYS A 134 -7.91 0.07 -2.08
CA LYS A 134 -8.76 -0.28 -3.23
C LYS A 134 -8.01 -0.34 -4.56
N ALA A 135 -6.91 0.39 -4.68
CA ALA A 135 -6.10 0.45 -5.89
C ALA A 135 -5.10 -0.71 -6.01
N ILE A 136 -4.82 -1.45 -4.92
CA ILE A 136 -4.00 -2.66 -4.96
C ILE A 136 -4.87 -3.78 -5.57
N PRO A 137 -4.57 -4.28 -6.79
CA PRO A 137 -5.30 -5.44 -7.31
C PRO A 137 -5.05 -6.62 -6.35
N SER A 138 -6.12 -7.23 -5.86
CA SER A 138 -6.08 -8.34 -4.92
C SER A 138 -5.15 -9.44 -5.42
N LYS A 139 -3.95 -9.52 -4.84
CA LYS A 139 -3.05 -10.68 -4.98
C LYS A 139 -3.54 -11.82 -4.08
N THR A 140 -4.81 -12.18 -4.23
CA THR A 140 -5.40 -13.41 -3.70
C THR A 140 -6.35 -13.90 -4.77
N ALA A 141 -5.84 -14.77 -5.64
CA ALA A 141 -6.67 -15.59 -6.50
C ALA A 141 -7.62 -16.42 -5.61
N PRO A 142 -8.92 -16.56 -5.95
CA PRO A 142 -9.68 -17.67 -5.42
C PRO A 142 -9.12 -18.94 -6.07
N SER A 143 -8.62 -19.82 -5.21
CA SER A 143 -8.32 -21.21 -5.51
C SER A 143 -9.49 -21.87 -6.24
N LEU A 144 -9.28 -22.31 -7.48
CA LEU A 144 -10.11 -23.35 -8.07
C LEU A 144 -9.86 -24.64 -7.29
N SER A 145 -10.70 -24.88 -6.30
CA SER A 145 -10.92 -26.19 -5.69
C SER A 145 -12.39 -26.27 -5.31
N GLU A 146 -13.22 -26.60 -6.29
CA GLU A 146 -14.50 -27.23 -6.01
C GLU A 146 -14.54 -28.51 -6.84
N ASP A 147 -14.31 -29.61 -6.12
CA ASP A 147 -14.83 -30.93 -6.42
C ASP A 147 -16.28 -30.81 -6.91
N THR A 148 -16.56 -31.38 -8.08
CA THR A 148 -17.92 -31.84 -8.36
C THR A 148 -17.84 -33.26 -8.86
N ASP A 149 -17.88 -34.15 -7.87
CA ASP A 149 -18.37 -35.50 -7.98
C ASP A 149 -19.80 -35.44 -8.56
N ILE A 150 -20.00 -35.94 -9.79
CA ILE A 150 -21.32 -36.30 -10.31
C ILE A 150 -21.22 -37.73 -10.84
N LEU A 151 -21.66 -38.64 -9.96
CA LEU A 151 -22.07 -40.00 -10.26
C LEU A 151 -23.34 -40.00 -11.14
N GLU A 152 -23.35 -41.01 -12.01
CA GLU A 152 -24.49 -41.69 -12.63
C GLU A 152 -25.37 -40.95 -13.65
N THR A 153 -25.32 -41.42 -14.91
CA THR A 153 -26.43 -42.27 -15.40
C THR A 153 -25.99 -43.15 -16.56
N GLY A 154 -26.30 -44.44 -16.45
CA GLY A 154 -25.75 -45.48 -17.32
C GLY A 154 -26.36 -45.60 -18.72
N ARG A 155 -25.63 -46.35 -19.55
CA ARG A 155 -26.21 -47.27 -20.53
C ARG A 155 -25.40 -48.57 -20.56
N ARG A 156 -26.06 -49.67 -20.16
CA ARG A 156 -25.76 -51.06 -20.58
C ARG A 156 -25.76 -51.07 -22.12
N GLY A 157 -24.71 -51.51 -22.82
CA GLY A 157 -24.26 -52.89 -23.06
C GLY A 157 -24.40 -53.20 -24.58
N PRO A 158 -23.90 -54.32 -25.15
CA PRO A 158 -23.01 -55.34 -24.61
C PRO A 158 -21.81 -55.72 -25.53
N GLN A 159 -20.86 -56.45 -24.94
CA GLN A 159 -20.05 -57.58 -25.46
C GLN A 159 -19.39 -57.55 -26.85
N GLY A 160 -18.09 -57.82 -26.83
CA GLY A 160 -17.32 -58.31 -27.97
C GLY A 160 -15.86 -58.60 -27.59
N GLN A 161 -15.62 -59.65 -26.80
CA GLN A 161 -14.30 -60.29 -26.76
C GLN A 161 -14.12 -61.08 -28.06
N HIS A 162 -13.03 -60.88 -28.79
CA HIS A 162 -12.16 -62.00 -29.14
C HIS A 162 -10.75 -61.52 -29.52
N ARG A 163 -9.80 -62.25 -28.96
CA ARG A 163 -8.36 -62.26 -29.22
C ARG A 163 -8.05 -62.93 -30.56
N GLN A 164 -6.92 -62.49 -31.13
CA GLN A 164 -6.07 -63.08 -32.19
C GLN A 164 -6.57 -62.95 -33.62
#